data_AF-A0A1W9GP88-F1
#
_entry.id   AF-A0A1W9GP88-F1
#
_cell.length_a   1.000
_cell.length_b   1.000
_cell.length_c   1.000
_cell.angle_alpha   90.00
_cell.angle_beta   90.00
_cell.angle_gamma   90.00
#
_symmetry.space_group_name_H-M   'P 1'
#
loop_
_entity.id
_entity.type
_entity.pdbx_description
1 polymer ?
#
loop_
_entity_poly.entity_id
_entity_poly.type
_entity_poly.pdbx_seq_one_letter_code
_entity_poly.pdbx_strand_id
1 'polypeptide(L)'
;MNNHPSLLRLCNIVSLVLTLGVSMNACATSTFTWKEEVLLHDGKKIIVERSDTYDSSIPHEIGQDAPLAEHTMTFTIPGTGQTVIWKSNNRPSPDPDRLHLLALDFLAGVPYVATTPLGSLAYAKWNYPNPPYVFFKYTDEWKRVSLEEFPEQFKINVTVPSLQHEP
;
A
#
# COMPACT_ATOMS: atom_id res chain seq x y z
N MET A 1 -28.48 -24.94 -59.89
CA MET A 1 -28.53 -25.80 -58.68
C MET A 1 -27.10 -26.22 -58.38
N ASN A 2 -26.42 -25.84 -57.31
CA ASN A 2 -26.88 -25.52 -55.97
C ASN A 2 -26.10 -24.34 -55.37
N ASN A 3 -26.85 -23.49 -54.68
CA ASN A 3 -26.36 -22.33 -53.97
C ASN A 3 -25.52 -22.81 -52.76
N HIS A 4 -24.38 -22.18 -52.50
CA HIS A 4 -23.55 -22.36 -51.29
C HIS A 4 -23.81 -21.32 -50.14
N PRO A 5 -25.04 -20.82 -49.87
CA PRO A 5 -25.26 -19.72 -48.94
C PRO A 5 -25.29 -20.18 -47.47
N SER A 6 -25.29 -21.50 -47.20
CA SER A 6 -25.41 -22.04 -45.84
C SER A 6 -24.11 -21.90 -45.04
N LEU A 7 -22.95 -22.08 -45.68
CA LEU A 7 -21.65 -22.04 -45.00
C LEU A 7 -21.24 -20.62 -44.58
N LEU A 8 -21.49 -19.63 -45.46
CA LEU A 8 -21.21 -18.21 -45.20
C LEU A 8 -22.10 -17.63 -44.09
N ARG A 9 -23.37 -18.05 -44.00
CA ARG A 9 -24.28 -17.65 -42.92
C ARG A 9 -23.87 -18.27 -41.57
N LEU A 10 -23.36 -19.51 -41.58
CA LEU A 10 -22.87 -20.18 -40.37
C LEU A 10 -21.60 -19.50 -39.83
N CYS A 11 -20.67 -19.11 -40.69
CA CYS A 11 -19.46 -18.38 -40.29
C CYS A 11 -19.78 -17.01 -39.65
N ASN A 12 -20.79 -16.29 -40.15
CA ASN A 12 -21.15 -14.98 -39.60
C ASN A 12 -21.82 -15.08 -38.21
N ILE A 13 -22.59 -16.14 -37.94
CA ILE A 13 -23.20 -16.36 -36.61
C ILE A 13 -22.13 -16.79 -35.60
N VAL A 14 -21.18 -17.64 -36.00
CA VAL A 14 -20.07 -18.06 -35.13
C VAL A 14 -19.18 -16.86 -34.78
N SER A 15 -18.89 -15.97 -35.74
CA SER A 15 -18.09 -14.76 -35.52
C SER A 15 -18.77 -13.73 -34.60
N LEU A 16 -20.10 -13.63 -34.65
CA LEU A 16 -20.89 -12.76 -33.76
C LEU A 16 -20.96 -13.29 -32.31
N VAL A 17 -20.98 -14.62 -32.12
CA VAL A 17 -21.00 -15.23 -30.78
C VAL A 17 -19.61 -15.19 -30.12
N LEU A 18 -18.54 -15.30 -30.91
CA LEU A 18 -17.16 -15.16 -30.43
C LEU A 18 -16.81 -13.73 -29.98
N THR A 19 -17.48 -12.71 -30.50
CA THR A 19 -17.24 -11.30 -30.12
C THR A 19 -18.05 -10.85 -28.90
N LEU A 20 -19.14 -11.55 -28.56
CA LEU A 20 -19.96 -11.27 -27.36
C LEU A 20 -19.51 -12.06 -26.11
N GLY A 21 -18.64 -13.07 -26.28
CA GLY A 21 -18.17 -13.96 -25.21
C GLY A 21 -16.96 -13.46 -24.42
N VAL A 22 -16.44 -12.26 -24.70
CA VAL A 22 -15.38 -11.66 -23.90
C VAL A 22 -16.02 -10.98 -22.67
N SER A 23 -16.62 -11.79 -21.80
CA SER A 23 -16.98 -11.34 -20.47
C SER A 23 -15.69 -10.96 -19.76
N MET A 24 -15.44 -9.65 -19.66
CA MET A 24 -14.43 -9.11 -18.79
C MET A 24 -14.82 -9.50 -17.36
N ASN A 25 -14.24 -10.58 -16.84
CA ASN A 25 -14.16 -10.78 -15.40
C ASN A 25 -13.22 -9.69 -14.87
N ALA A 26 -13.75 -8.48 -14.67
CA ALA A 26 -13.15 -7.54 -13.76
C ALA A 26 -13.31 -8.16 -12.36
N CYS A 27 -12.38 -9.05 -11.98
CA CYS A 27 -12.17 -9.31 -10.57
C CYS A 27 -11.83 -7.94 -9.97
N ALA A 28 -12.79 -7.36 -9.24
CA ALA A 28 -12.54 -6.17 -8.45
C ALA A 28 -11.36 -6.51 -7.53
N THR A 29 -10.18 -6.05 -7.91
CA THR A 29 -8.97 -6.32 -7.15
C THR A 29 -9.01 -5.32 -6.00
N SER A 30 -9.16 -5.82 -4.77
CA SER A 30 -9.14 -4.96 -3.57
C SER A 30 -7.73 -4.53 -3.20
N THR A 31 -6.73 -4.97 -3.96
CA THR A 31 -5.34 -4.56 -3.87
C THR A 31 -5.00 -3.55 -4.97
N PHE A 32 -4.49 -2.39 -4.58
CA PHE A 32 -4.01 -1.36 -5.49
C PHE A 32 -2.51 -1.25 -5.34
N THR A 33 -1.79 -1.26 -6.47
CA THR A 33 -0.34 -1.09 -6.49
C THR A 33 0.02 0.11 -7.34
N TRP A 34 0.88 0.98 -6.84
CA TRP A 34 1.37 2.15 -7.56
C TRP A 34 2.81 2.45 -7.23
N LYS A 35 3.44 3.26 -8.08
CA LYS A 35 4.78 3.82 -7.82
C LYS A 35 4.65 5.28 -7.42
N GLU A 36 5.44 5.68 -6.44
CA GLU A 36 5.44 7.03 -5.88
C GLU A 36 6.87 7.55 -5.83
N GLU A 37 7.04 8.83 -6.14
CA GLU A 37 8.32 9.52 -5.97
C GLU A 37 8.36 10.13 -4.57
N VAL A 38 9.31 9.68 -3.74
CA VAL A 38 9.51 10.19 -2.38
C VAL A 38 10.69 11.15 -2.36
N LEU A 39 10.44 12.40 -1.94
CA LEU A 39 11.46 13.42 -1.74
C LEU A 39 12.14 13.24 -0.37
N LEU A 40 13.44 13.00 -0.38
CA LEU A 40 14.27 12.81 0.81
C LEU A 40 14.72 14.16 1.40
N HIS A 41 15.17 14.14 2.65
CA HIS A 41 15.65 15.34 3.36
C HIS A 41 16.82 16.05 2.66
N ASP A 42 17.64 15.33 1.90
CA ASP A 42 18.79 15.85 1.18
C ASP A 42 18.45 16.37 -0.22
N GLY A 43 17.16 16.41 -0.57
CA GLY A 43 16.65 16.86 -1.87
C GLY A 43 16.71 15.81 -2.97
N LYS A 44 17.26 14.62 -2.71
CA LYS A 44 17.18 13.50 -3.64
C LYS A 44 15.77 12.91 -3.65
N LYS A 45 15.49 12.15 -4.69
CA LYS A 45 14.22 11.45 -4.88
C LYS A 45 14.48 9.97 -5.09
N ILE A 46 13.60 9.14 -4.58
CA ILE A 46 13.56 7.71 -4.88
C ILE A 46 12.17 7.32 -5.38
N ILE A 47 12.12 6.24 -6.15
CA ILE A 47 10.84 5.61 -6.50
C ILE A 47 10.59 4.47 -5.52
N VAL A 48 9.43 4.51 -4.87
CA VAL A 48 8.92 3.41 -4.05
C VAL A 48 7.75 2.76 -4.76
N GLU A 49 7.56 1.46 -4.56
CA GLU A 49 6.36 0.74 -4.94
C GLU A 49 5.50 0.52 -3.71
N ARG A 50 4.23 0.91 -3.78
CA ARG A 50 3.25 0.75 -2.70
C ARG A 50 2.17 -0.22 -3.12
N SER A 51 1.70 -0.99 -2.15
CA SER A 51 0.56 -1.88 -2.32
C SER A 51 -0.37 -1.77 -1.12
N ASP A 52 -1.64 -1.42 -1.38
CA ASP A 52 -2.69 -1.32 -0.38
C ASP A 52 -3.77 -2.33 -0.69
N THR A 53 -4.05 -3.23 0.26
CA THR A 53 -5.16 -4.17 0.19
C THR A 53 -6.28 -3.74 1.11
N TYR A 54 -7.47 -3.56 0.55
CA TYR A 54 -8.71 -3.27 1.27
C TYR A 54 -9.51 -4.56 1.45
N ASP A 55 -10.25 -4.67 2.55
CA ASP A 55 -11.02 -5.88 2.85
C ASP A 55 -12.37 -5.56 3.50
N SER A 56 -13.44 -5.76 2.73
CA SER A 56 -14.82 -5.50 3.16
C SER A 56 -15.33 -6.48 4.21
N SER A 57 -14.61 -7.58 4.50
CA SER A 57 -14.94 -8.49 5.59
C SER A 57 -14.50 -7.97 6.96
N ILE A 58 -13.60 -6.98 7.01
CA ILE A 58 -13.18 -6.34 8.26
C ILE A 58 -14.33 -5.46 8.77
N PRO A 59 -14.71 -5.54 10.06
CA PRO A 59 -15.75 -4.69 10.62
C PRO A 59 -15.47 -3.19 10.38
N HIS A 60 -16.46 -2.51 9.81
CA HIS A 60 -16.47 -1.07 9.53
C HIS A 60 -17.88 -0.52 9.73
N GLU A 61 -17.99 0.79 9.90
CA GLU A 61 -19.28 1.45 10.08
C GLU A 61 -20.09 1.42 8.78
N ILE A 62 -21.43 1.38 8.91
CA ILE A 62 -22.33 1.40 7.75
C ILE A 62 -22.11 2.70 6.98
N GLY A 63 -21.79 2.58 5.68
CA GLY A 63 -21.51 3.72 4.80
C GLY A 63 -20.02 4.11 4.71
N GLN A 64 -19.13 3.44 5.44
CA GLN A 64 -17.69 3.56 5.23
C GLN A 64 -17.22 2.62 4.11
N ASP A 65 -16.14 3.01 3.44
CA ASP A 65 -15.44 2.12 2.52
C ASP A 65 -14.82 0.93 3.28
N ALA A 66 -14.48 -0.11 2.53
CA ALA A 66 -13.74 -1.24 3.06
C ALA A 66 -12.46 -0.75 3.77
N PRO A 67 -12.16 -1.22 5.00
CA PRO A 67 -10.93 -0.83 5.68
C PRO A 67 -9.67 -1.28 4.95
N LEU A 68 -8.62 -0.46 5.06
CA LEU A 68 -7.26 -0.87 4.68
C LEU A 68 -6.82 -2.04 5.56
N ALA A 69 -6.64 -3.22 4.97
CA ALA A 69 -6.26 -4.45 5.65
C ALA A 69 -4.75 -4.65 5.70
N GLU A 70 -4.03 -4.22 4.66
CA GLU A 70 -2.58 -4.35 4.56
C GLU A 70 -2.01 -3.19 3.75
N HIS A 71 -0.87 -2.67 4.21
CA HIS A 71 -0.08 -1.69 3.50
C HIS A 71 1.36 -2.21 3.36
N THR A 72 1.89 -2.19 2.15
CA THR A 72 3.29 -2.53 1.86
C THR A 72 3.95 -1.39 1.10
N MET A 73 5.21 -1.10 1.43
CA MET A 73 6.08 -0.20 0.68
C MET A 73 7.43 -0.89 0.43
N THR A 74 7.79 -1.01 -0.84
CA THR A 74 9.02 -1.62 -1.33
C THR A 74 9.90 -0.57 -1.95
N PHE A 75 11.18 -0.55 -1.57
CA PHE A 75 12.15 0.42 -2.08
C PHE A 75 13.55 -0.19 -2.12
N THR A 76 14.43 0.42 -2.90
CA THR A 76 15.84 0.02 -2.97
C THR A 76 16.69 1.05 -2.24
N ILE A 77 17.60 0.60 -1.38
CA ILE A 77 18.54 1.48 -0.69
C ILE A 77 19.48 2.12 -1.73
N PRO A 78 19.56 3.46 -1.78
CA PRO A 78 20.43 4.14 -2.73
C PRO A 78 21.89 3.68 -2.62
N GLY A 79 22.48 3.28 -3.74
CA GLY A 79 23.90 2.90 -3.83
C GLY A 79 24.24 1.46 -3.44
N THR A 80 23.31 0.68 -2.88
CA THR A 80 23.58 -0.73 -2.51
C THR A 80 22.87 -1.75 -3.41
N GLY A 81 21.75 -1.36 -4.03
CA GLY A 81 20.89 -2.28 -4.79
C GLY A 81 20.06 -3.22 -3.91
N GLN A 82 20.15 -3.10 -2.59
CA GLN A 82 19.36 -3.89 -1.65
C GLN A 82 17.90 -3.42 -1.64
N THR A 83 16.97 -4.34 -1.88
CA THR A 83 15.53 -4.08 -1.75
C THR A 83 15.07 -4.34 -0.32
N VAL A 84 14.30 -3.39 0.22
CA VAL A 84 13.71 -3.42 1.57
C VAL A 84 12.20 -3.28 1.44
N ILE A 85 11.48 -3.97 2.33
CA ILE A 85 10.03 -3.96 2.39
C ILE A 85 9.60 -3.49 3.78
N TRP A 86 8.85 -2.40 3.85
CA TRP A 86 8.04 -2.05 5.02
C TRP A 86 6.65 -2.64 4.84
N LYS A 87 6.11 -3.29 5.88
CA LYS A 87 4.78 -3.89 5.86
C LYS A 87 4.03 -3.55 7.14
N SER A 88 2.78 -3.13 7.00
CA SER A 88 1.85 -2.89 8.10
C SER A 88 0.60 -3.74 7.89
N ASN A 89 0.29 -4.59 8.87
CA ASN A 89 -0.92 -5.40 8.88
C ASN A 89 -1.98 -4.71 9.73
N ASN A 90 -3.10 -4.37 9.10
CA ASN A 90 -4.22 -3.67 9.72
C ASN A 90 -5.42 -4.56 10.04
N ARG A 91 -5.32 -5.86 9.76
CA ARG A 91 -6.37 -6.83 10.09
C ARG A 91 -6.58 -6.89 11.61
N PRO A 92 -7.82 -7.12 12.06
CA PRO A 92 -8.10 -7.32 13.48
C PRO A 92 -7.23 -8.45 14.05
N SER A 93 -6.54 -8.14 15.14
CA SER A 93 -5.68 -9.08 15.88
C SER A 93 -5.71 -8.69 17.36
N PRO A 94 -5.56 -9.64 18.30
CA PRO A 94 -5.37 -9.33 19.72
C PRO A 94 -4.12 -8.47 19.99
N ASP A 95 -3.12 -8.51 19.10
CA ASP A 95 -1.88 -7.74 19.21
C ASP A 95 -1.54 -7.02 17.89
N PRO A 96 -2.30 -5.99 17.50
CA PRO A 96 -2.22 -5.41 16.16
C PRO A 96 -1.03 -4.45 16.03
N ASP A 97 -0.13 -4.68 15.05
CA ASP A 97 0.93 -3.73 14.73
C ASP A 97 0.37 -2.40 14.24
N ARG A 98 -0.57 -2.42 13.28
CA ARG A 98 -1.41 -1.28 12.86
C ARG A 98 -0.71 0.09 12.92
N LEU A 99 0.26 0.26 12.04
CA LEU A 99 1.03 1.49 11.89
C LEU A 99 0.72 2.15 10.55
N HIS A 100 0.36 3.43 10.56
CA HIS A 100 0.30 4.26 9.37
C HIS A 100 1.69 4.85 9.10
N LEU A 101 2.22 4.60 7.91
CA LEU A 101 3.52 5.11 7.48
C LEU A 101 3.41 6.61 7.14
N LEU A 102 4.32 7.41 7.68
CA LEU A 102 4.35 8.87 7.49
C LEU A 102 5.57 9.35 6.73
N ALA A 103 6.72 8.70 6.97
CA ALA A 103 7.98 9.09 6.35
C ALA A 103 8.86 7.89 6.03
N LEU A 104 9.63 8.02 4.95
CA LEU A 104 10.77 7.18 4.60
C LEU A 104 11.95 8.10 4.30
N ASP A 105 13.08 7.86 4.95
CA ASP A 105 14.30 8.58 4.64
C ASP A 105 15.55 7.75 4.98
N PHE A 106 16.73 8.26 4.64
CA PHE A 106 18.00 7.56 4.76
C PHE A 106 19.02 8.46 5.45
N LEU A 107 19.70 7.94 6.48
CA LEU A 107 20.87 8.60 7.05
C LEU A 107 22.06 7.66 6.91
N ALA A 108 23.12 8.15 6.27
CA ALA A 108 24.35 7.37 6.01
C ALA A 108 24.07 5.97 5.39
N GLY A 109 23.11 5.89 4.47
CA GLY A 109 22.73 4.64 3.79
C GLY A 109 21.80 3.72 4.60
N VAL A 110 21.43 4.10 5.83
CA VAL A 110 20.50 3.33 6.67
C VAL A 110 19.07 3.88 6.47
N PRO A 111 18.10 3.04 6.08
CA PRO A 111 16.69 3.44 5.99
C PRO A 111 16.07 3.64 7.36
N TYR A 112 15.24 4.67 7.47
CA TYR A 112 14.40 4.96 8.62
C TYR A 112 12.96 5.19 8.19
N VAL A 113 12.02 4.82 9.05
CA VAL A 113 10.60 5.16 8.87
C VAL A 113 10.02 5.78 10.13
N ALA A 114 9.15 6.76 9.93
CA ALA A 114 8.27 7.28 10.96
C ALA A 114 6.84 6.79 10.70
N THR A 115 6.16 6.39 11.77
CA THR A 115 4.80 5.88 11.69
C THR A 115 3.94 6.39 12.84
N THR A 116 2.62 6.22 12.74
CA THR A 116 1.70 6.48 13.86
C THR A 116 0.75 5.29 14.08
N PRO A 117 0.43 4.91 15.33
CA PRO A 117 -0.53 3.85 15.61
C PRO A 117 -1.95 4.15 15.11
N LEU A 118 -2.64 3.15 14.57
CA LEU A 118 -4.03 3.23 14.11
C LEU A 118 -4.98 2.54 15.09
N GLY A 119 -5.70 3.34 15.87
CA GLY A 119 -6.73 2.88 16.81
C GLY A 119 -6.20 2.47 18.19
N SER A 120 -7.09 2.45 19.19
CA SER A 120 -6.73 2.32 20.61
C SER A 120 -5.91 1.08 20.96
N LEU A 121 -6.16 -0.07 20.31
CA LEU A 121 -5.40 -1.30 20.52
C LEU A 121 -3.95 -1.17 20.05
N ALA A 122 -3.71 -0.52 18.90
CA ALA A 122 -2.36 -0.25 18.41
C ALA A 122 -1.64 0.73 19.35
N TYR A 123 -2.33 1.78 19.80
CA TYR A 123 -1.78 2.70 20.82
C TYR A 123 -1.37 1.96 22.10
N ALA A 124 -2.19 1.05 22.59
CA ALA A 124 -1.87 0.23 23.75
C ALA A 124 -0.62 -0.64 23.51
N LYS A 125 -0.56 -1.35 22.37
CA LYS A 125 0.61 -2.16 21.97
C LYS A 125 1.90 -1.35 21.96
N TRP A 126 1.87 -0.16 21.38
CA TRP A 126 3.05 0.70 21.24
C TRP A 126 3.35 1.56 22.47
N ASN A 127 2.65 1.31 23.59
CA ASN A 127 2.81 1.98 24.88
C ASN A 127 2.47 3.49 24.85
N TYR A 128 1.36 3.84 24.21
CA TYR A 128 0.80 5.19 24.14
C TYR A 128 1.87 6.27 23.87
N PRO A 129 2.57 6.19 22.72
CA PRO A 129 3.66 7.11 22.42
C PRO A 129 3.19 8.57 22.46
N ASN A 130 4.02 9.46 23.01
CA ASN A 130 3.78 10.90 23.05
C ASN A 130 5.10 11.66 22.75
N PRO A 131 5.25 12.32 21.58
CA PRO A 131 4.28 12.45 20.49
C PRO A 131 3.90 11.08 19.88
N PRO A 132 2.77 10.96 19.15
CA PRO A 132 2.17 9.68 18.75
C PRO A 132 2.89 9.00 17.58
N TYR A 133 4.22 8.90 17.67
CA TYR A 133 5.10 8.34 16.65
C TYR A 133 5.78 7.06 17.14
N VAL A 134 5.94 6.13 16.22
CA VAL A 134 6.77 4.94 16.38
C VAL A 134 7.78 4.92 15.25
N PHE A 135 9.06 4.88 15.62
CA PHE A 135 10.18 5.02 14.68
C PHE A 135 10.90 3.70 14.52
N PHE A 136 11.39 3.45 13.31
CA PHE A 136 12.19 2.27 13.01
C PHE A 136 13.40 2.62 12.15
N LYS A 137 14.47 1.87 12.32
CA LYS A 137 15.63 1.82 11.42
C LYS A 137 15.82 0.41 10.88
N TYR A 138 16.35 0.30 9.68
CA TYR A 138 16.60 -1.00 9.05
C TYR A 138 18.09 -1.38 9.14
N THR A 139 18.40 -2.43 9.89
CA THR A 139 19.74 -3.06 9.99
C THR A 139 19.53 -4.57 9.87
N ASP A 140 19.38 -5.07 8.64
CA ASP A 140 18.93 -6.43 8.28
C ASP A 140 17.44 -6.71 8.55
N GLU A 141 16.91 -6.15 9.63
CA GLU A 141 15.49 -6.15 9.99
C GLU A 141 15.06 -4.77 10.50
N TRP A 142 13.75 -4.52 10.55
CA TRP A 142 13.20 -3.32 11.14
C TRP A 142 13.32 -3.37 12.65
N LYS A 143 14.04 -2.39 13.22
CA LYS A 143 14.22 -2.27 14.67
C LYS A 143 13.63 -0.95 15.14
N ARG A 144 12.81 -1.00 16.19
CA ARG A 144 12.27 0.20 16.83
C ARG A 144 13.42 1.04 17.37
N VAL A 145 13.33 2.35 17.20
CA VAL A 145 14.25 3.33 17.78
C VAL A 145 13.49 4.36 18.61
N SER A 146 14.22 5.01 19.51
CA SER A 146 13.73 6.12 20.30
C SER A 146 13.54 7.39 19.46
N LEU A 147 12.86 8.40 20.01
CA LEU A 147 12.76 9.71 19.36
C LEU A 147 14.14 10.38 19.27
N GLU A 148 14.97 10.19 20.30
CA GLU A 148 16.33 10.74 20.39
C GLU A 148 17.27 10.14 19.35
N GLU A 149 17.03 8.90 18.93
CA GLU A 149 17.78 8.24 17.85
C GLU A 149 17.25 8.59 16.45
N PHE A 150 16.02 9.09 16.34
CA PHE A 150 15.42 9.39 15.04
C PHE A 150 15.98 10.70 14.47
N PRO A 151 16.47 10.73 13.22
CA PRO A 151 17.10 11.94 12.68
C PRO A 151 16.14 13.13 12.58
N GLU A 152 16.52 14.24 13.22
CA GLU A 152 15.69 15.46 13.31
C GLU A 152 15.44 16.15 11.96
N GLN A 153 16.32 15.92 10.98
CA GLN A 153 16.18 16.51 9.65
C GLN A 153 15.10 15.85 8.79
N PHE A 154 14.57 14.70 9.19
CA PHE A 154 13.56 13.98 8.43
C PHE A 154 12.20 14.66 8.53
N LYS A 155 11.46 14.64 7.41
CA LYS A 155 10.14 15.24 7.29
C LYS A 155 9.15 14.20 6.80
N ILE A 156 7.87 14.44 7.11
CA ILE A 156 6.77 13.67 6.53
C ILE A 156 6.82 13.82 5.01
N ASN A 157 6.90 12.70 4.30
CA ASN A 157 7.08 12.65 2.86
C ASN A 157 6.41 11.43 2.19
N VAL A 158 5.70 10.59 2.97
CA VAL A 158 4.98 9.40 2.49
C VAL A 158 3.54 9.41 3.02
N THR A 159 2.86 10.54 2.86
CA THR A 159 1.43 10.65 3.22
C THR A 159 0.58 10.71 1.97
N VAL A 160 -0.31 9.74 1.84
CA VAL A 160 -1.48 9.90 0.98
C VAL A 160 -2.49 10.71 1.79
N PRO A 161 -2.99 11.86 1.29
CA PRO A 161 -4.16 12.48 1.90
C PRO A 161 -5.26 11.41 1.96
N SER A 162 -5.78 11.11 3.14
CA SER A 162 -7.01 10.33 3.21
C SER A 162 -8.02 11.05 2.32
N LEU A 163 -8.61 10.36 1.34
CA LEU A 163 -9.81 10.81 0.65
C LEU A 163 -10.95 10.82 1.69
N GLN A 164 -10.90 11.74 2.65
CA GLN A 164 -12.09 12.20 3.31
C GLN A 164 -12.86 12.91 2.21
N HIS A 165 -13.95 12.29 1.76
CA HIS A 165 -14.97 12.99 1.00
C HIS A 165 -15.27 14.28 1.76
N GLU A 166 -15.01 15.43 1.11
CA GLU A 166 -15.62 16.66 1.56
C GLU A 166 -17.15 16.46 1.51
N PRO A 167 -17.89 16.93 2.54
CA PRO A 167 -19.34 16.77 2.63
C PRO A 167 -20.11 17.43 1.48
#